data_AF-A0A3B9FLU0-F1
#
_entry.id   AF-A0A3B9FLU0-F1
#
_cell.length_a   1.000
_cell.length_b   1.000
_cell.length_c   1.000
_cell.angle_alpha   90.00
_cell.angle_beta   90.00
_cell.angle_gamma   90.00
#
_symmetry.space_group_name_H-M   'P 1'
#
loop_
_entity.id
_entity.type
_entity.pdbx_description
1 polymer ?
#
loop_
_entity_poly.entity_id
_entity_poly.type
_entity_poly.pdbx_seq_one_letter_code
_entity_poly.pdbx_strand_id
1 'polypeptide(L)'
;MTLSLIITTTCVFFVSLLTKQNPLDFKELPNPPAGFMISGDGSWDQLLSGQAWRLVTPIFVHFGLLHIVFNLLWLGYLGTQIESQKGSKFMISFVVLLAVVSNLAQFLASGPNFGGMSGVVYGLFGYVWIKSRLDPGDGFYVEQGNAIIMFGFFVLCCMGWMDQKQADGST
;
A
#
# COMPACT_ATOMS: atom_id res chain seq x y z
N MET A 1 -14.57 -0.35 -8.56
CA MET A 1 -13.22 -0.98 -8.48
C MET A 1 -12.56 -0.62 -7.16
N THR A 2 -12.57 0.64 -6.74
CA THR A 2 -12.04 1.10 -5.45
C THR A 2 -12.59 0.31 -4.27
N LEU A 3 -13.90 0.09 -4.22
CA LEU A 3 -14.54 -0.75 -3.19
C LEU A 3 -14.01 -2.18 -3.19
N SER A 4 -13.79 -2.77 -4.36
CA SER A 4 -13.22 -4.12 -4.49
C SER A 4 -11.81 -4.19 -3.92
N LEU A 5 -10.96 -3.19 -4.18
CA LEU A 5 -9.62 -3.11 -3.57
C LEU A 5 -9.68 -3.00 -2.05
N ILE A 6 -10.60 -2.17 -1.52
CA ILE A 6 -10.80 -2.02 -0.08
C ILE A 6 -11.21 -3.36 0.53
N ILE A 7 -12.20 -4.04 -0.05
CA ILE A 7 -12.68 -5.34 0.43
C ILE A 7 -11.55 -6.36 0.37
N THR A 8 -10.86 -6.51 -0.76
CA THR A 8 -9.76 -7.48 -0.91
C THR A 8 -8.64 -7.22 0.10
N THR A 9 -8.22 -5.97 0.27
CA THR A 9 -7.16 -5.60 1.23
C THR A 9 -7.59 -5.92 2.66
N THR A 10 -8.83 -5.59 3.01
CA THR A 10 -9.41 -5.86 4.32
C THR A 10 -9.48 -7.37 4.58
N CYS A 11 -9.98 -8.15 3.61
CA CYS A 11 -10.04 -9.60 3.71
C CYS A 11 -8.65 -10.23 3.89
N VAL A 12 -7.65 -9.82 3.10
CA VAL A 12 -6.27 -10.32 3.23
C VAL A 12 -5.71 -10.01 4.62
N PHE A 13 -5.95 -8.82 5.15
CA PHE A 13 -5.53 -8.44 6.49
C PHE A 13 -6.20 -9.28 7.58
N PHE A 14 -7.53 -9.47 7.53
CA PHE A 14 -8.23 -10.31 8.50
C PHE A 14 -7.83 -11.77 8.41
N VAL A 15 -7.64 -12.32 7.20
CA VAL A 15 -7.09 -13.68 7.04
C VAL A 15 -5.70 -13.79 7.66
N SER A 16 -4.85 -12.79 7.46
CA SER A 16 -3.51 -12.74 8.06
C SER A 16 -3.57 -12.68 9.59
N LEU A 17 -4.60 -12.04 10.17
CA LEU A 17 -4.85 -12.07 11.61
C LEU A 17 -5.33 -13.44 12.10
N LEU A 18 -6.17 -14.14 11.33
CA LEU A 18 -6.65 -15.49 11.68
C LEU A 18 -5.53 -16.54 11.61
N THR A 19 -4.49 -16.30 10.81
CA THR A 19 -3.30 -17.16 10.76
C THR A 19 -2.31 -16.93 11.90
N LYS A 20 -2.56 -15.97 12.80
CA LYS A 20 -1.76 -15.79 14.02
C LYS A 20 -2.01 -16.91 15.01
N GLN A 21 -0.96 -17.33 15.70
CA GLN A 21 -1.08 -18.23 16.85
C GLN A 21 -1.81 -17.55 18.03
N ASN A 22 -1.66 -16.23 18.21
CA ASN A 22 -2.33 -15.43 19.24
C ASN A 22 -3.07 -14.22 18.63
N PRO A 23 -4.38 -14.34 18.29
CA PRO A 23 -5.12 -13.31 17.56
C PRO A 23 -5.42 -12.02 18.35
N LEU A 24 -5.19 -12.03 19.67
CA LEU A 24 -5.40 -10.87 20.56
C LEU A 24 -4.12 -10.06 20.82
N ASP A 25 -2.95 -10.53 20.36
CA ASP A 25 -1.72 -9.76 20.45
C ASP A 25 -1.55 -8.89 19.20
N PHE A 26 -1.84 -7.60 19.35
CA PHE A 26 -1.69 -6.61 18.28
C PHE A 26 -0.25 -6.09 18.12
N LYS A 27 0.69 -6.47 19.00
CA LYS A 27 2.11 -6.11 18.89
C LYS A 27 2.90 -7.06 17.98
N GLU A 28 2.49 -8.33 17.87
CA GLU A 28 3.11 -9.23 16.90
C GLU A 28 2.57 -8.95 15.50
N LEU A 29 3.47 -8.72 14.54
CA LEU A 29 3.07 -8.48 13.16
C LEU A 29 2.64 -9.79 12.52
N PRO A 30 1.55 -9.84 11.73
CA PRO A 30 1.25 -11.02 10.92
C PRO A 30 2.45 -11.29 10.01
N ASN A 31 2.98 -12.51 10.03
CA ASN A 31 3.93 -12.92 9.00
C ASN A 31 3.20 -12.84 7.66
N PRO A 32 3.68 -12.03 6.70
CA PRO A 32 3.01 -11.93 5.42
C PRO A 32 3.09 -13.30 4.73
N PRO A 33 2.02 -13.74 4.03
CA PRO A 33 2.10 -14.98 3.28
C PRO A 33 3.28 -14.90 2.31
N ALA A 34 4.23 -15.84 2.40
CA ALA A 34 5.48 -15.77 1.63
C ALA A 34 5.24 -15.64 0.10
N GLY A 35 4.08 -16.08 -0.40
CA GLY A 35 3.65 -15.94 -1.79
C GLY A 35 3.25 -14.52 -2.23
N PHE A 36 3.03 -13.59 -1.29
CA PHE A 36 2.61 -12.21 -1.57
C PHE A 36 3.77 -11.21 -1.62
N MET A 37 4.92 -11.55 -1.05
CA MET A 37 6.11 -10.70 -1.01
C MET A 37 6.87 -10.72 -2.34
N ILE A 38 7.68 -9.69 -2.63
CA ILE A 38 8.46 -9.65 -3.87
C ILE A 38 9.46 -10.80 -3.98
N SER A 39 10.09 -11.15 -2.87
CA SER A 39 11.02 -12.26 -2.80
C SER A 39 11.08 -12.82 -1.38
N GLY A 40 11.13 -14.15 -1.23
CA GLY A 40 11.31 -14.79 0.07
C GLY A 40 12.74 -14.72 0.63
N ASP A 41 13.73 -14.48 -0.23
CA ASP A 41 15.17 -14.49 0.09
C ASP A 41 15.92 -13.24 -0.43
N GLY A 42 15.21 -12.30 -1.07
CA GLY A 42 15.80 -11.12 -1.69
C GLY A 42 16.42 -11.38 -3.08
N SER A 43 16.31 -12.61 -3.60
CA SER A 43 16.75 -12.94 -4.96
C SER A 43 15.71 -12.56 -6.01
N TRP A 44 16.18 -12.38 -7.25
CA TRP A 44 15.33 -12.20 -8.42
C TRP A 44 14.82 -13.52 -9.00
N ASP A 45 15.31 -14.67 -8.50
CA ASP A 45 15.06 -15.99 -9.09
C ASP A 45 13.57 -16.36 -9.07
N GLN A 46 12.85 -15.91 -8.05
CA GLN A 46 11.40 -16.10 -7.93
C GLN A 46 10.64 -15.27 -8.97
N LEU A 47 11.13 -14.07 -9.31
CA LEU A 47 10.54 -13.24 -10.35
C LEU A 47 10.87 -13.78 -11.76
N LEU A 48 12.12 -14.22 -11.96
CA LEU A 48 12.60 -14.82 -13.21
C LEU A 48 11.97 -16.19 -13.50
N SER A 49 11.51 -16.90 -12.47
CA SER A 49 10.74 -18.16 -12.61
C SER A 49 9.27 -17.96 -12.95
N GLY A 50 8.85 -16.74 -13.29
CA GLY A 50 7.51 -16.44 -13.80
C GLY A 50 6.50 -15.96 -12.76
N GLN A 51 6.93 -15.66 -11.53
CA GLN A 51 6.04 -15.19 -10.45
C GLN A 51 5.79 -13.68 -10.52
N ALA A 52 5.41 -13.17 -11.69
CA ALA A 52 5.26 -11.73 -11.95
C ALA A 52 4.20 -11.03 -11.08
N TRP A 53 3.20 -11.78 -10.57
CA TRP A 53 2.19 -11.25 -9.64
C TRP A 53 2.80 -10.68 -8.36
N ARG A 54 4.00 -11.13 -7.97
CA ARG A 54 4.75 -10.64 -6.80
C ARG A 54 5.10 -9.17 -6.87
N LEU A 55 5.11 -8.55 -8.05
CA LEU A 55 5.31 -7.11 -8.19
C LEU A 55 4.08 -6.30 -7.73
N VAL A 56 2.91 -6.92 -7.67
CA VAL A 56 1.63 -6.26 -7.35
C VAL A 56 1.10 -6.70 -5.99
N THR A 57 1.19 -7.98 -5.65
CA THR A 57 0.61 -8.54 -4.42
C THR A 57 1.05 -7.90 -3.09
N PRO A 58 2.26 -7.30 -2.93
CA PRO A 58 2.65 -6.66 -1.68
C PRO A 58 1.72 -5.53 -1.23
N ILE A 59 0.97 -4.92 -2.15
CA ILE A 59 0.05 -3.82 -1.81
C ILE A 59 -1.11 -4.23 -0.89
N PHE A 60 -1.41 -5.53 -0.79
CA PHE A 60 -2.49 -6.04 0.06
C PHE A 60 -2.03 -6.39 1.48
N VAL A 61 -0.73 -6.52 1.70
CA VAL A 61 -0.14 -6.89 2.98
C VAL A 61 0.01 -5.66 3.87
N HIS A 62 -0.41 -5.72 5.13
CA HIS A 62 -0.29 -4.58 6.06
C HIS A 62 0.14 -5.06 7.45
N PHE A 63 1.03 -4.30 8.08
CA PHE A 63 1.65 -4.63 9.38
C PHE A 63 1.05 -3.85 10.56
N GLY A 64 -0.11 -3.22 10.42
CA GLY A 64 -0.68 -2.50 11.56
C GLY A 64 -2.06 -1.94 11.29
N LEU A 65 -2.88 -1.85 12.35
CA LEU A 65 -4.25 -1.37 12.25
C LEU A 65 -4.30 0.10 11.78
N LEU A 66 -3.45 0.96 12.35
CA LEU A 66 -3.35 2.35 11.91
C LEU A 66 -2.92 2.44 10.43
N HIS A 67 -1.94 1.61 10.04
CA HIS A 67 -1.41 1.60 8.69
C HIS A 67 -2.48 1.19 7.65
N ILE A 68 -3.24 0.13 7.92
CA ILE A 68 -4.33 -0.28 7.01
C ILE A 68 -5.47 0.74 7.00
N VAL A 69 -5.91 1.22 8.15
CA VAL A 69 -7.01 2.21 8.23
C VAL A 69 -6.67 3.46 7.43
N PHE A 70 -5.45 3.97 7.58
CA PHE A 70 -4.97 5.12 6.82
C PHE A 70 -5.00 4.85 5.31
N ASN A 71 -4.43 3.74 4.86
CA ASN A 71 -4.42 3.39 3.43
C ASN A 71 -5.83 3.23 2.86
N LEU A 72 -6.74 2.56 3.56
CA LEU A 72 -8.11 2.35 3.10
C LEU A 72 -8.90 3.65 3.05
N LEU A 73 -8.71 4.55 4.02
CA LEU A 73 -9.34 5.87 4.03
C LEU A 73 -8.94 6.69 2.81
N TRP A 74 -7.64 6.78 2.52
CA TRP A 74 -7.14 7.56 1.39
C TRP A 74 -7.39 6.90 0.04
N LEU A 75 -7.34 5.57 -0.03
CA LEU A 75 -7.76 4.83 -1.20
C LEU A 75 -9.24 5.10 -1.49
N GLY A 76 -10.10 5.11 -0.48
CA GLY A 76 -11.51 5.48 -0.62
C GLY A 76 -11.67 6.91 -1.11
N TYR A 77 -11.01 7.88 -0.47
CA TYR A 77 -11.13 9.30 -0.80
C TYR A 77 -10.59 9.65 -2.19
N LEU A 78 -9.37 9.23 -2.51
CA LEU A 78 -8.69 9.56 -3.78
C LEU A 78 -9.12 8.63 -4.91
N GLY A 79 -9.23 7.34 -4.62
CA GLY A 79 -9.61 6.32 -5.60
C GLY A 79 -11.02 6.50 -6.13
N THR A 80 -11.98 6.88 -5.28
CA THR A 80 -13.35 7.17 -5.73
C THR A 80 -13.40 8.37 -6.67
N GLN A 81 -12.62 9.43 -6.40
CA GLN A 81 -12.52 10.59 -7.30
C GLN A 81 -11.92 10.19 -8.65
N ILE A 82 -10.83 9.43 -8.68
CA ILE A 82 -10.21 8.98 -9.93
C ILE A 82 -11.14 8.06 -10.71
N GLU A 83 -11.78 7.11 -10.02
CA GLU A 83 -12.71 6.18 -10.64
C GLU A 83 -13.95 6.87 -11.19
N SER A 84 -14.50 7.89 -10.50
CA SER A 84 -15.67 8.64 -11.00
C SER A 84 -15.32 9.50 -12.21
N GLN A 85 -14.15 10.13 -12.22
CA GLN A 85 -13.76 11.06 -13.30
C GLN A 85 -13.14 10.37 -14.52
N LYS A 86 -12.40 9.27 -14.34
CA LYS A 86 -11.63 8.59 -15.40
C LYS A 86 -12.10 7.15 -15.67
N GLY A 87 -12.98 6.61 -14.84
CA GLY A 87 -13.53 5.27 -14.98
C GLY A 87 -12.65 4.16 -14.40
N SER A 88 -13.26 3.00 -14.18
CA SER A 88 -12.61 1.85 -13.53
C SER A 88 -11.42 1.26 -14.31
N LYS A 89 -11.44 1.34 -15.64
CA LYS A 89 -10.34 0.85 -16.50
C LYS A 89 -9.07 1.66 -16.31
N PHE A 90 -9.20 2.98 -16.18
CA PHE A 90 -8.05 3.84 -15.87
C PHE A 90 -7.53 3.53 -14.47
N MET A 91 -8.44 3.46 -13.49
CA MET A 91 -8.09 3.20 -12.09
C MET A 91 -7.33 1.88 -11.92
N ILE A 92 -7.76 0.78 -12.55
CA ILE A 92 -7.06 -0.51 -12.42
C ILE A 92 -5.67 -0.49 -13.05
N SER A 93 -5.53 0.04 -14.27
CA SER A 93 -4.23 0.15 -14.93
C SER A 93 -3.29 1.06 -14.14
N PHE A 94 -3.83 2.14 -13.58
CA PHE A 94 -3.05 3.08 -12.80
C PHE A 94 -2.58 2.49 -11.47
N VAL A 95 -3.45 1.77 -10.75
CA VAL A 95 -3.07 1.06 -9.52
C VAL A 95 -2.01 0.00 -9.79
N VAL A 96 -2.13 -0.78 -10.87
CA VAL A 96 -1.11 -1.78 -11.25
C VAL A 96 0.22 -1.11 -11.54
N LEU A 97 0.23 -0.02 -12.31
CA LEU A 97 1.44 0.74 -12.60
C LEU A 97 2.10 1.26 -11.32
N LEU A 98 1.32 1.92 -10.46
CA LEU A 98 1.82 2.46 -9.20
C LEU A 98 2.35 1.36 -8.29
N ALA A 99 1.65 0.22 -8.19
CA ALA A 99 2.08 -0.93 -7.39
C ALA A 99 3.43 -1.46 -7.85
N VAL A 100 3.59 -1.69 -9.16
CA VAL A 100 4.85 -2.19 -9.72
C VAL A 100 5.99 -1.20 -9.46
N VAL A 101 5.78 0.08 -9.74
CA VAL A 101 6.83 1.11 -9.59
C VAL A 101 7.21 1.29 -8.13
N SER A 102 6.24 1.41 -7.22
CA SER A 102 6.51 1.63 -5.80
C SER A 102 7.15 0.41 -5.15
N ASN A 103 6.66 -0.79 -5.46
CA ASN A 103 7.17 -2.02 -4.88
C ASN A 103 8.59 -2.30 -5.40
N LEU A 104 8.86 -2.07 -6.68
CA LEU A 104 10.21 -2.20 -7.22
C LEU A 104 11.18 -1.20 -6.58
N ALA A 105 10.77 0.07 -6.44
CA ALA A 105 11.59 1.09 -5.79
C ALA A 105 11.91 0.73 -4.33
N GLN A 106 10.92 0.26 -3.57
CA GLN A 106 11.10 -0.17 -2.18
C GLN A 106 12.01 -1.40 -2.08
N PHE A 107 11.85 -2.37 -2.99
CA PHE A 107 12.69 -3.56 -3.03
C PHE A 107 14.17 -3.22 -3.26
N LEU A 108 14.45 -2.31 -4.19
CA LEU A 108 15.80 -1.84 -4.47
C LEU A 108 16.40 -1.02 -3.33
N ALA A 109 15.58 -0.30 -2.57
CA ALA A 109 16.03 0.58 -1.49
C ALA A 109 16.24 -0.12 -0.15
N SER A 110 15.41 -1.11 0.19
CA SER A 110 15.36 -1.69 1.54
C SER A 110 15.18 -3.22 1.58
N GLY A 111 15.18 -3.89 0.43
CA GLY A 111 15.04 -5.34 0.34
C GLY A 111 13.58 -5.83 0.35
N PRO A 112 13.34 -7.15 0.48
CA PRO A 112 12.02 -7.77 0.26
C PRO A 112 11.00 -7.57 1.38
N ASN A 113 11.42 -7.20 2.59
CA ASN A 113 10.58 -7.20 3.78
C ASN A 113 9.74 -5.92 3.90
N PHE A 114 8.76 -5.76 3.01
CA PHE A 114 7.82 -4.66 3.05
C PHE A 114 6.46 -5.07 2.49
N GLY A 115 5.47 -4.20 2.72
CA GLY A 115 4.09 -4.45 2.38
C GLY A 115 3.25 -3.23 2.71
N GLY A 116 2.24 -2.99 1.90
CA GLY A 116 1.29 -1.91 2.12
C GLY A 116 0.93 -1.19 0.83
N MET A 117 -0.26 -0.60 0.83
CA MET A 117 -0.74 0.16 -0.33
C MET A 117 -0.21 1.61 -0.35
N SER A 118 0.66 1.99 0.59
CA SER A 118 1.08 3.39 0.76
C SER A 118 1.72 3.97 -0.49
N GLY A 119 2.58 3.22 -1.18
CA GLY A 119 3.16 3.65 -2.46
C GLY A 119 2.10 3.97 -3.53
N VAL A 120 1.04 3.15 -3.60
CA VAL A 120 -0.10 3.41 -4.49
C VAL A 120 -0.86 4.64 -4.03
N VAL A 121 -1.21 4.74 -2.74
CA VAL A 121 -1.95 5.87 -2.18
C VAL A 121 -1.23 7.20 -2.41
N TYR A 122 0.08 7.28 -2.21
CA TYR A 122 0.86 8.49 -2.49
C TYR A 122 0.97 8.79 -3.99
N GLY A 123 0.98 7.77 -4.85
CA GLY A 123 0.85 7.95 -6.30
C GLY A 123 -0.50 8.54 -6.72
N LEU A 124 -1.60 8.04 -6.15
CA LEU A 124 -2.94 8.60 -6.36
C LEU A 124 -3.01 10.04 -5.86
N PHE A 125 -2.45 10.32 -4.67
CA PHE A 125 -2.39 11.65 -4.09
C PHE A 125 -1.64 12.62 -5.00
N GLY A 126 -0.45 12.26 -5.46
CA GLY A 126 0.33 13.08 -6.39
C GLY A 126 -0.44 13.38 -7.67
N TYR A 127 -1.13 12.39 -8.24
CA TYR A 127 -1.96 12.58 -9.42
C TYR A 127 -3.10 13.58 -9.19
N VAL A 128 -3.94 13.36 -8.16
CA VAL A 128 -5.08 14.23 -7.85
C VAL A 128 -4.60 15.63 -7.47
N TRP A 129 -3.49 15.74 -6.74
CA TRP A 129 -2.98 17.02 -6.30
C TRP A 129 -2.40 17.86 -7.46
N ILE A 130 -1.63 17.25 -8.36
CA ILE A 130 -1.15 17.94 -9.56
C ILE A 130 -2.32 18.33 -10.46
N LYS A 131 -3.28 17.41 -10.68
CA LYS A 131 -4.46 17.70 -11.52
C LYS A 131 -5.33 18.80 -10.93
N SER A 132 -5.58 18.82 -9.62
CA SER A 132 -6.37 19.88 -8.98
C SER A 132 -5.72 21.27 -9.10
N ARG A 133 -4.38 21.34 -9.24
CA ARG A 133 -3.64 22.60 -9.42
C ARG A 133 -3.54 23.05 -10.86
N LEU A 134 -3.24 22.12 -11.77
CA LEU A 134 -2.98 22.45 -13.18
C LEU A 134 -4.24 22.46 -14.05
N ASP A 135 -5.28 21.73 -13.63
CA ASP A 135 -6.53 21.59 -14.37
C ASP A 135 -7.73 21.50 -13.43
N PRO A 136 -8.12 22.62 -12.79
CA PRO A 136 -9.21 22.62 -11.81
C PRO A 136 -10.58 22.21 -12.38
N GLY A 137 -10.75 22.30 -13.72
CA GLY A 137 -11.98 21.91 -14.40
C GLY A 137 -12.25 20.41 -14.43
N ASP A 138 -11.23 19.59 -14.18
CA ASP A 138 -11.31 18.13 -14.19
C ASP A 138 -11.99 17.55 -12.94
N GLY A 139 -12.41 18.39 -11.98
CA GLY A 139 -13.20 18.02 -10.80
C GLY A 139 -12.42 17.36 -9.67
N PHE A 140 -11.09 17.24 -9.80
CA PHE A 140 -10.21 16.75 -8.75
C PHE A 140 -9.97 17.81 -7.68
N TYR A 141 -10.00 17.39 -6.41
CA TYR A 141 -9.66 18.28 -5.32
C TYR A 141 -8.97 17.53 -4.19
N VAL A 142 -8.11 18.27 -3.48
CA VAL A 142 -7.49 17.83 -2.24
C VAL A 142 -7.62 18.99 -1.27
N GLU A 143 -8.38 18.78 -0.20
CA GLU A 143 -8.47 19.75 0.88
C GLU A 143 -7.10 19.95 1.56
N GLN A 144 -6.76 21.18 1.93
CA GLN A 144 -5.47 21.49 2.54
C GLN A 144 -5.22 20.70 3.83
N GLY A 145 -6.24 20.52 4.68
CA GLY A 145 -6.13 19.70 5.88
C GLY A 145 -5.78 18.24 5.57
N ASN A 146 -6.42 17.66 4.54
CA ASN A 146 -6.14 16.31 4.08
C ASN A 146 -4.72 16.17 3.54
N ALA A 147 -4.25 17.14 2.76
CA ALA A 147 -2.86 17.15 2.29
C ALA A 147 -1.86 17.20 3.45
N ILE A 148 -2.10 18.04 4.47
CA ILE A 148 -1.24 18.14 5.66
C ILE A 148 -1.19 16.80 6.41
N ILE A 149 -2.34 16.13 6.58
CA ILE A 149 -2.39 14.81 7.23
C ILE A 149 -1.60 13.78 6.42
N MET A 150 -1.74 13.76 5.09
CA MET A 150 -1.00 12.84 4.23
C MET A 150 0.50 13.06 4.27
N PHE A 151 0.95 14.33 4.30
CA PHE A 151 2.36 14.66 4.46
C PHE A 151 2.89 14.35 5.85
N GLY A 152 2.12 14.67 6.90
CA GLY A 152 2.49 14.33 8.27
C GLY A 152 2.69 12.83 8.43
N PHE A 153 1.76 12.03 7.92
CA PHE A 153 1.87 10.57 7.93
C PHE A 153 3.09 10.07 7.14
N PHE A 154 3.40 10.68 5.99
CA PHE A 154 4.58 10.33 5.21
C PHE A 154 5.87 10.50 6.03
N VAL A 155 6.01 11.64 6.70
CA VAL A 155 7.15 11.93 7.56
C VAL A 155 7.22 10.95 8.73
N LEU A 156 6.09 10.63 9.37
CA LEU A 156 6.05 9.65 10.45
C LEU A 156 6.52 8.26 10.01
N CYS A 157 6.14 7.83 8.79
CA CYS A 157 6.65 6.59 8.21
C CYS A 157 8.17 6.66 7.96
N CYS A 158 8.68 7.74 7.36
CA CYS A 158 10.12 7.92 7.13
C CYS A 158 10.95 7.95 8.42
N MET A 159 10.37 8.36 9.54
CA MET A 159 11.02 8.34 10.85
C MET A 159 11.06 6.93 11.48
N GLY A 160 10.51 5.91 10.82
CA GLY A 160 10.51 4.52 11.28
C GLY A 160 9.62 4.29 12.50
N TRP A 161 8.74 5.23 12.83
CA TRP A 161 7.92 5.15 14.04
C TRP A 161 6.78 4.12 13.93
N MET A 162 6.50 3.67 12.71
CA MET A 162 5.49 2.66 12.40
C MET A 162 6.07 1.28 12.07
N ASP A 163 7.38 1.16 11.81
CA ASP A 163 8.07 -0.09 11.44
C ASP A 163 8.83 -0.72 12.63
N GLN A 164 8.50 -0.31 13.86
CA GLN A 164 9.09 -0.86 15.07
C GLN A 164 8.53 -2.26 15.37
N LYS A 165 9.07 -3.29 14.71
CA LYS A 165 9.55 -4.57 15.29
C LYS A 165 9.64 -5.69 14.24
N GLN A 166 10.80 -5.81 13.61
CA GLN A 166 11.33 -7.08 13.05
C GLN A 166 12.84 -7.26 13.38
N ALA A 167 13.32 -6.61 14.44
CA ALA A 167 14.75 -6.57 14.78
C ALA A 167 15.13 -7.23 16.13
N ASP A 168 14.21 -7.86 16.87
CA ASP A 168 14.57 -8.54 18.15
C ASP A 168 14.50 -10.09 18.11
N GLY A 169 14.41 -10.70 16.92
CA GLY A 169 14.47 -12.15 16.75
C GLY A 169 15.87 -12.76 16.74
N SER A 170 16.93 -11.99 17.05
CA SER A 170 18.31 -12.48 17.09
C SER A 170 19.01 -12.10 18.40
N THR A 171 18.59 -12.75 19.48
CA THR A 171 19.47 -13.15 20.60
C THR A 171 18.97 -14.47 21.16
#